data_AF-A0A1I8BZP1-F1
#
_entry.id   AF-A0A1I8BZP1-F1
#
_cell.length_a   1.000
_cell.length_b   1.000
_cell.length_c   1.000
_cell.angle_alpha   90.00
_cell.angle_beta   90.00
_cell.angle_gamma   90.00
#
_symmetry.space_group_name_H-M   'P 1'
#
loop_
_entity.id
_entity.type
_entity.pdbx_description
1 polymer ?
#
loop_
_entity_poly.entity_id
_entity_poly.type
_entity_poly.pdbx_seq_one_letter_code
_entity_poly.pdbx_strand_id
1 'polypeptide(L)'
;MLRKRHVCVNKLIISPFVRLQDETDKSLNTTFKANFSLFDRRPFAKRQIVSNIFSVQIPVRESGIVAKVFRKGQINSPSILIRSNYRQREVSLQILLEKHSSGNVILIGNVELELLGDKGQDLLGNRSYSHLLENGVRLEFRSGNVPTGEVLKTDSLPDVLICDERWIVMLAIYRQLLCESLAKNGSVFSDRPSILVDPIIANFTLILDKDQPFAELLLKLLQKYGALNKEITPQESVSRFRHVCYQFILPALALENSEGWKQQITKYLNGESKEEPNPINLLSTEPCKMIKISDYQILLCGIHSLD
;
A
#
# COMPACT_ATOMS: atom_id res chain seq x y z
N MET A 1 25.10 -11.19 4.16
CA MET A 1 24.99 -9.71 4.25
C MET A 1 23.91 -9.30 3.26
N LEU A 2 22.78 -8.74 3.72
CA LEU A 2 21.69 -8.32 2.81
C LEU A 2 22.23 -7.29 1.82
N ARG A 3 21.98 -7.52 0.53
CA ARG A 3 22.42 -6.62 -0.52
C ARG A 3 21.58 -5.35 -0.45
N LYS A 4 22.18 -4.24 0.00
CA LYS A 4 21.54 -2.92 -0.07
C LYS A 4 21.27 -2.58 -1.54
N ARG A 5 20.01 -2.45 -1.90
CA ARG A 5 19.53 -1.98 -3.21
C ARG A 5 19.20 -0.51 -3.10
N HIS A 6 19.61 0.26 -4.10
CA HIS A 6 19.25 1.67 -4.19
C HIS A 6 17.83 1.80 -4.71
N VAL A 7 17.01 2.55 -3.97
CA VAL A 7 15.67 2.92 -4.42
C VAL A 7 15.84 3.97 -5.50
N CYS A 8 15.36 3.66 -6.71
CA CYS A 8 15.52 4.53 -7.88
C CYS A 8 14.32 5.46 -8.06
N VAL A 9 13.14 5.02 -7.62
CA VAL A 9 11.89 5.80 -7.68
C VAL A 9 11.19 5.75 -6.33
N ASN A 10 10.80 6.91 -5.81
CA ASN A 10 10.01 7.04 -4.59
C ASN A 10 9.09 8.27 -4.69
N LYS A 11 7.89 8.07 -5.21
CA LYS A 11 6.97 9.14 -5.64
C LYS A 11 5.55 8.89 -5.16
N LEU A 12 4.78 9.97 -5.09
CA LEU A 12 3.35 9.94 -4.84
C LEU A 12 2.60 10.38 -6.10
N ILE A 13 1.56 9.63 -6.49
CA ILE A 13 0.47 10.13 -7.33
C ILE A 13 -0.59 10.69 -6.39
N ILE A 14 -0.84 11.98 -6.48
CA ILE A 14 -1.66 12.74 -5.54
C ILE A 14 -2.93 13.19 -6.25
N SER A 15 -4.05 12.96 -5.58
CA SER A 15 -5.38 13.40 -5.99
C SER A 15 -5.73 13.04 -7.45
N PRO A 16 -5.69 11.77 -7.85
CA PRO A 16 -6.19 11.37 -9.17
C PRO A 16 -7.71 11.59 -9.26
N PHE A 17 -8.18 12.13 -10.38
CA PHE A 17 -9.60 12.31 -10.69
C PHE A 17 -9.85 12.26 -12.20
N VAL A 18 -11.09 12.02 -12.58
CA VAL A 18 -11.54 12.02 -13.98
C VAL A 18 -12.38 13.27 -14.26
N ARG A 19 -12.21 13.87 -15.44
CA ARG A 19 -13.13 14.87 -16.01
C ARG A 19 -13.75 14.31 -17.29
N LEU A 20 -15.06 14.41 -17.42
CA LEU A 20 -15.79 14.06 -18.64
C LEU A 20 -15.91 15.32 -19.51
N GLN A 21 -15.59 15.22 -20.81
CA GLN A 21 -15.79 16.35 -21.74
C GLN A 21 -17.26 16.53 -22.13
N ASP A 22 -18.02 15.44 -22.23
CA ASP A 22 -19.45 15.47 -22.55
C ASP A 22 -20.29 15.10 -21.33
N GLU A 23 -21.22 15.98 -20.95
CA GLU A 23 -22.10 15.78 -19.77
C GLU A 23 -23.19 14.72 -19.97
N THR A 24 -23.31 14.15 -21.17
CA THR A 24 -24.37 13.21 -21.56
C THR A 24 -24.19 11.82 -20.95
N ASP A 25 -23.01 11.50 -20.42
CA ASP A 25 -22.67 10.17 -19.89
C ASP A 25 -22.76 10.12 -18.34
N LYS A 26 -23.46 11.09 -17.73
CA LYS A 26 -23.82 11.09 -16.29
C LYS A 26 -24.92 10.05 -16.00
N SER A 27 -24.67 8.78 -16.31
CA SER A 27 -25.51 7.73 -15.75
C SER A 27 -25.31 7.71 -14.23
N LEU A 28 -26.39 7.71 -13.46
CA LEU A 28 -26.41 7.79 -11.99
C LEU A 28 -25.58 6.70 -11.28
N ASN A 29 -25.10 5.69 -12.03
CA ASN A 29 -24.34 4.54 -11.53
C ASN A 29 -22.96 4.36 -12.19
N THR A 30 -22.41 5.39 -12.84
CA THR A 30 -21.05 5.29 -13.40
C THR A 30 -19.99 5.53 -12.33
N THR A 31 -19.11 4.55 -12.10
CA THR A 31 -17.89 4.71 -11.30
C THR A 31 -16.65 4.47 -12.16
N PHE A 32 -15.53 5.07 -11.77
CA PHE A 32 -14.25 4.88 -12.45
C PHE A 32 -13.28 4.20 -11.51
N LYS A 33 -12.55 3.21 -12.02
CA LYS A 33 -11.51 2.49 -11.30
C LYS A 33 -10.19 2.64 -12.06
N ALA A 34 -9.12 2.96 -11.35
CA ALA A 34 -7.78 2.97 -11.92
C ALA A 34 -6.92 1.88 -11.29
N ASN A 35 -6.26 1.10 -12.16
CA ASN A 35 -5.34 0.05 -11.80
C ASN A 35 -3.91 0.51 -12.07
N PHE A 36 -3.11 0.64 -11.02
CA PHE A 36 -1.72 1.07 -11.08
C PHE A 36 -0.78 -0.13 -11.02
N SER A 37 0.17 -0.21 -11.94
CA SER A 37 1.18 -1.27 -11.98
C SER A 37 2.50 -0.77 -12.59
N LEU A 38 3.62 -1.47 -12.36
CA LEU A 38 4.83 -1.30 -13.15
C LEU A 38 4.85 -2.32 -14.27
N PHE A 39 5.16 -1.86 -15.46
CA PHE A 39 5.13 -2.65 -16.68
C PHE A 39 6.50 -2.65 -17.35
N ASP A 40 7.02 -3.84 -17.64
CA ASP A 40 8.28 -4.02 -18.35
C ASP A 40 8.05 -4.02 -19.86
N ARG A 41 8.57 -3.01 -20.55
CA ARG A 41 8.38 -2.79 -21.98
C ARG A 41 9.46 -3.44 -22.86
N ARG A 42 10.43 -4.16 -22.28
CA ARG A 42 11.54 -4.75 -23.05
C ARG A 42 11.01 -5.62 -24.20
N PRO A 43 11.42 -5.38 -25.46
CA PRO A 43 10.86 -6.09 -26.61
C PRO A 43 11.23 -7.59 -26.63
N PHE A 44 12.35 -7.96 -26.00
CA PHE A 44 12.84 -9.35 -25.93
C PHE A 44 12.44 -10.07 -24.62
N ALA A 45 11.96 -9.34 -23.63
CA ALA A 45 11.26 -9.93 -22.49
C ALA A 45 9.78 -10.08 -22.86
N LYS A 46 9.08 -11.07 -22.33
CA LYS A 46 7.61 -11.06 -22.40
C LYS A 46 7.15 -9.81 -21.69
N ARG A 47 6.60 -8.83 -22.42
CA ARG A 47 6.03 -7.61 -21.83
C ARG A 47 5.06 -8.02 -20.73
N GLN A 48 5.35 -7.62 -19.50
CA GLN A 48 4.63 -8.14 -18.33
C GLN A 48 4.58 -7.11 -17.21
N ILE A 49 3.57 -7.26 -16.37
CA ILE A 49 3.49 -6.55 -15.10
C ILE A 49 4.56 -7.11 -14.16
N VAL A 50 5.35 -6.22 -13.57
CA VAL A 50 6.49 -6.55 -12.71
C VAL A 50 6.33 -6.00 -11.28
N SER A 51 5.09 -5.63 -10.92
CA SER A 51 4.66 -5.17 -9.60
C SER A 51 3.36 -5.84 -9.17
N ASN A 52 2.89 -5.53 -7.95
CA ASN A 52 1.48 -5.70 -7.62
C ASN A 52 0.59 -4.74 -8.45
N ILE A 53 -0.67 -5.11 -8.64
CA ILE A 53 -1.69 -4.23 -9.22
C ILE A 53 -2.43 -3.55 -8.07
N PHE A 54 -2.39 -2.23 -8.01
CA PHE A 54 -3.08 -1.45 -6.99
C PHE A 54 -4.29 -0.75 -7.58
N SER A 55 -5.47 -1.17 -7.13
CA SER A 55 -6.76 -0.66 -7.59
C SER A 55 -7.28 0.45 -6.70
N VAL A 56 -7.77 1.55 -7.29
CA VAL A 56 -8.48 2.60 -6.56
C VAL A 56 -9.69 3.11 -7.34
N GLN A 57 -10.75 3.45 -6.61
CA GLN A 57 -11.87 4.20 -7.17
C GLN A 57 -11.43 5.66 -7.40
N ILE A 58 -11.73 6.19 -8.57
CA ILE A 58 -11.35 7.52 -9.01
C ILE A 58 -12.60 8.41 -9.07
N PRO A 59 -12.61 9.54 -8.35
CA PRO A 59 -13.76 10.44 -8.37
C PRO A 59 -13.90 11.15 -9.72
N VAL A 60 -15.14 11.38 -10.14
CA VAL A 60 -15.49 12.21 -11.30
C VAL A 60 -15.67 13.65 -10.84
N ARG A 61 -15.10 14.61 -11.56
CA ARG A 61 -15.34 16.05 -11.36
C ARG A 61 -16.07 16.66 -12.54
N GLU A 62 -17.10 17.44 -12.22
CA GLU A 62 -17.82 18.26 -13.18
C GLU A 62 -16.98 19.48 -13.64
N SER A 63 -17.23 19.91 -14.87
CA SER A 63 -16.59 21.06 -15.51
C SER A 63 -17.04 22.38 -14.88
N GLY A 64 -16.39 22.77 -13.78
CA GLY A 64 -16.52 24.09 -13.19
C GLY A 64 -15.36 24.37 -12.23
N ILE A 65 -14.56 25.39 -12.51
CA ILE A 65 -13.37 25.86 -11.76
C ILE A 65 -12.06 25.19 -12.23
N VAL A 66 -11.54 25.72 -13.34
CA VAL A 66 -10.38 25.24 -14.11
C VAL A 66 -9.01 25.62 -13.52
N ALA A 67 -8.89 26.47 -12.49
CA ALA A 67 -7.56 27.03 -12.15
C ALA A 67 -7.18 27.20 -10.66
N LYS A 68 -8.03 26.82 -9.69
CA LYS A 68 -7.73 27.01 -8.25
C LYS A 68 -7.66 25.72 -7.41
N VAL A 69 -7.76 24.55 -8.05
CA VAL A 69 -8.10 23.29 -7.39
C VAL A 69 -6.96 22.68 -6.56
N PHE A 70 -5.70 22.79 -6.98
CA PHE A 70 -4.57 22.36 -6.13
C PHE A 70 -4.22 23.35 -5.00
N ARG A 71 -4.92 24.49 -4.90
CA ARG A 71 -4.60 25.56 -3.93
C ARG A 71 -5.56 25.68 -2.75
N LYS A 72 -6.77 25.10 -2.77
CA LYS A 72 -7.75 25.34 -1.68
C LYS A 72 -8.68 24.20 -1.23
N GLY A 73 -8.53 22.96 -1.72
CA GLY A 73 -9.28 21.84 -1.15
C GLY A 73 -8.66 20.50 -1.50
N GLN A 74 -8.39 19.67 -0.50
CA GLN A 74 -8.05 18.26 -0.71
C GLN A 74 -9.21 17.60 -1.46
N ILE A 75 -8.96 17.12 -2.67
CA ILE A 75 -9.83 16.12 -3.26
C ILE A 75 -9.70 14.89 -2.35
N ASN A 76 -10.81 14.37 -1.83
CA ASN A 76 -10.83 13.16 -1.01
C ASN A 76 -10.60 11.93 -1.92
N SER A 77 -9.41 11.88 -2.51
CA SER A 77 -8.93 10.86 -3.43
C SER A 77 -7.62 10.31 -2.87
N PRO A 78 -7.43 8.98 -2.89
CA PRO A 78 -6.24 8.38 -2.29
C PRO A 78 -4.99 8.87 -3.01
N SER A 79 -3.96 9.26 -2.26
CA SER A 79 -2.63 9.36 -2.85
C SER A 79 -1.98 7.98 -2.85
N ILE A 80 -1.19 7.73 -3.88
CA ILE A 80 -0.67 6.43 -4.22
C ILE A 80 0.84 6.51 -4.22
N LEU A 81 1.48 5.73 -3.35
CA LEU A 81 2.92 5.54 -3.34
C LEU A 81 3.33 4.68 -4.53
N ILE A 82 4.36 5.12 -5.25
CA ILE A 82 5.11 4.34 -6.22
C ILE A 82 6.55 4.28 -5.73
N ARG A 83 7.00 3.06 -5.40
CA ARG A 83 8.37 2.79 -5.00
C ARG A 83 8.94 1.69 -5.87
N SER A 84 10.12 1.94 -6.43
CA SER A 84 10.80 1.00 -7.33
C SER A 84 12.31 1.04 -7.14
N ASN A 85 12.91 -0.14 -7.12
CA ASN A 85 14.36 -0.35 -7.22
C ASN A 85 14.84 -0.73 -8.63
N TYR A 86 13.92 -0.83 -9.61
CA TYR A 86 14.30 -1.06 -11.00
C TYR A 86 15.19 0.08 -11.49
N ARG A 87 16.24 -0.28 -12.23
CA ARG A 87 17.19 0.66 -12.87
C ARG A 87 16.97 0.75 -14.38
N GLN A 88 16.16 -0.16 -14.92
CA GLN A 88 15.84 -0.30 -16.32
C GLN A 88 14.86 0.80 -16.75
N ARG A 89 15.17 1.51 -17.83
CA ARG A 89 14.31 2.55 -18.43
C ARG A 89 13.02 1.96 -19.00
N GLU A 90 13.07 0.69 -19.39
CA GLU A 90 11.95 -0.01 -19.99
C GLU A 90 10.82 -0.26 -19.01
N VAL A 91 11.08 -0.18 -17.69
CA VAL A 91 10.04 -0.24 -16.67
C VAL A 91 9.34 1.11 -16.55
N SER A 92 8.05 1.12 -16.85
CA SER A 92 7.16 2.29 -16.76
C SER A 92 6.05 2.08 -15.74
N LEU A 93 5.51 3.16 -15.20
CA LEU A 93 4.22 3.12 -14.51
C LEU A 93 3.12 2.99 -15.56
N GLN A 94 2.27 1.99 -15.42
CA GLN A 94 1.04 1.82 -16.18
C GLN A 94 -0.16 2.11 -15.29
N ILE A 95 -1.09 2.92 -15.81
CA ILE A 95 -2.39 3.22 -15.20
C ILE A 95 -3.47 2.81 -16.19
N LEU A 96 -4.23 1.76 -15.89
CA LEU A 96 -5.40 1.36 -16.67
C LEU A 96 -6.64 2.00 -16.05
N LEU A 97 -7.42 2.75 -16.83
CA LEU A 97 -8.65 3.36 -16.38
C LEU A 97 -9.85 2.57 -16.90
N GLU A 98 -10.70 2.12 -16.00
CA GLU A 98 -11.93 1.40 -16.29
C GLU A 98 -13.15 2.23 -15.89
N LYS A 99 -14.19 2.19 -16.72
CA LYS A 99 -15.54 2.67 -16.42
C LYS A 99 -16.40 1.47 -16.02
N HIS A 100 -17.04 1.56 -14.87
CA HIS A 100 -17.96 0.57 -14.33
C HIS A 100 -19.37 1.17 -14.39
N SER A 101 -20.27 0.55 -15.14
CA SER A 101 -21.66 1.02 -15.30
C SER A 101 -22.62 -0.16 -15.43
N SER A 102 -23.57 -0.26 -14.50
CA SER A 102 -24.65 -1.27 -14.52
C SER A 102 -24.18 -2.71 -14.77
N GLY A 103 -23.06 -3.11 -14.15
CA GLY A 103 -22.48 -4.45 -14.29
C GLY A 103 -21.52 -4.63 -15.47
N ASN A 104 -21.39 -3.63 -16.35
CA ASN A 104 -20.40 -3.64 -17.42
C ASN A 104 -19.11 -2.93 -16.99
N VAL A 105 -17.97 -3.55 -17.31
CA VAL A 105 -16.64 -2.96 -17.14
C VAL A 105 -16.07 -2.68 -18.51
N ILE A 106 -15.77 -1.41 -18.78
CA ILE A 106 -15.23 -0.94 -20.06
C ILE A 106 -13.87 -0.32 -19.78
N LEU A 107 -12.82 -0.82 -20.45
CA LEU A 107 -11.52 -0.16 -20.43
C LEU A 107 -11.64 1.16 -21.22
N ILE A 108 -11.34 2.28 -20.56
CA ILE A 108 -11.36 3.62 -21.15
C ILE A 108 -10.00 3.97 -21.76
N GLY A 109 -8.93 3.37 -21.25
CA GLY A 109 -7.60 3.50 -21.85
C GLY A 109 -6.47 3.24 -20.87
N ASN A 110 -5.26 3.39 -21.37
CA ASN A 110 -4.02 3.20 -20.63
C ASN A 110 -3.18 4.48 -20.65
N VAL A 111 -2.61 4.84 -19.50
CA VAL A 111 -1.54 5.84 -19.40
C VAL A 111 -0.27 5.12 -19.02
N GLU A 112 0.79 5.34 -19.79
CA GLU A 112 2.12 4.83 -19.48
C GLU A 112 3.08 6.01 -19.25
N LEU A 113 3.76 6.02 -18.11
CA LEU A 113 4.74 7.03 -17.73
C LEU A 113 6.11 6.39 -17.53
N GLU A 114 7.10 6.93 -18.23
CA GLU A 114 8.49 6.54 -17.99
C GLU A 114 8.92 6.98 -16.59
N LEU A 115 9.53 6.05 -15.85
CA LEU A 115 9.99 6.32 -14.49
C LEU A 115 11.42 6.84 -14.46
N LEU A 116 12.29 6.29 -15.33
CA LEU A 116 13.72 6.59 -15.36
C LEU A 116 14.17 6.99 -16.76
N GLY A 117 15.10 7.94 -16.84
CA GLY A 117 15.78 8.32 -18.07
C GLY A 117 17.04 7.48 -18.31
N ASP A 118 17.70 7.76 -19.43
CA ASP A 118 18.88 6.98 -19.87
C ASP A 118 20.06 7.01 -18.88
N LYS A 119 20.13 8.02 -18.00
CA LYS A 119 21.17 8.14 -16.97
C LYS A 119 20.68 7.69 -15.60
N GLY A 120 19.53 6.99 -15.53
CA GLY A 120 18.91 6.54 -14.27
C GLY A 120 18.31 7.67 -13.43
N GLN A 121 18.13 8.86 -14.01
CA GLN A 121 17.46 9.96 -13.34
C GLN A 121 15.95 9.76 -13.33
N ASP A 122 15.30 10.13 -12.22
CA ASP A 122 13.85 10.10 -12.06
C ASP A 122 13.16 11.07 -13.03
N LEU A 123 12.26 10.55 -13.87
CA LEU A 123 11.48 11.32 -14.85
C LEU A 123 10.09 11.71 -14.35
N LEU A 124 9.62 11.12 -13.24
CA LEU A 124 8.33 11.44 -12.64
C LEU A 124 8.46 12.73 -11.80
N GLY A 125 8.66 13.84 -12.50
CA GLY A 125 8.87 15.17 -11.91
C GLY A 125 7.62 15.70 -11.20
N ASN A 126 7.81 16.54 -10.18
CA ASN A 126 6.74 17.09 -9.34
C ASN A 126 5.87 18.11 -10.12
N ARG A 127 4.93 17.61 -10.91
CA ARG A 127 4.03 18.39 -11.75
C ARG A 127 2.65 17.75 -11.85
N SER A 128 1.72 18.48 -12.45
CA SER A 128 0.41 17.97 -12.83
C SER A 128 0.46 17.27 -14.19
N TYR A 129 -0.31 16.19 -14.30
CA TYR A 129 -0.48 15.38 -15.50
C TYR A 129 -1.94 15.42 -15.90
N SER A 130 -2.18 15.43 -17.22
CA SER A 130 -3.51 15.48 -17.81
C SER A 130 -3.49 14.66 -19.09
N HIS A 131 -4.20 13.54 -19.08
CA HIS A 131 -4.23 12.59 -20.19
C HIS A 131 -5.66 12.47 -20.70
N LEU A 132 -5.87 12.79 -21.97
CA LEU A 132 -7.12 12.50 -22.66
C LEU A 132 -7.11 11.03 -23.10
N LEU A 133 -8.12 10.28 -22.68
CA LEU A 133 -8.36 8.89 -22.98
C LEU A 133 -9.58 8.77 -23.91
N GLU A 134 -10.00 7.54 -24.19
CA GLU A 134 -11.14 7.28 -25.07
C GLU A 134 -12.44 7.88 -24.49
N ASN A 135 -13.43 8.08 -25.37
CA ASN A 135 -14.77 8.56 -25.00
C ASN A 135 -14.78 9.93 -24.29
N GLY A 136 -13.81 10.80 -24.60
CA GLY A 136 -13.74 12.16 -24.04
C GLY A 136 -13.41 12.20 -22.54
N VAL A 137 -12.92 11.09 -21.99
CA VAL A 137 -12.57 10.97 -20.57
C VAL A 137 -11.14 11.47 -20.35
N ARG A 138 -10.95 12.41 -19.42
CA ARG A 138 -9.63 12.95 -19.09
C ARG A 138 -9.21 12.54 -17.67
N LEU A 139 -8.10 11.82 -17.56
CA LEU A 139 -7.46 11.49 -16.28
C LEU A 139 -6.49 12.60 -15.89
N GLU A 140 -6.69 13.19 -14.71
CA GLU A 140 -5.82 14.23 -14.15
C GLU A 140 -5.29 13.80 -12.78
N PHE A 141 -4.00 14.03 -12.54
CA PHE A 141 -3.36 13.78 -11.25
C PHE A 141 -2.13 14.67 -11.10
N ARG A 142 -1.58 14.77 -9.89
CA ARG A 142 -0.29 15.40 -9.64
C ARG A 142 0.70 14.34 -9.19
N SER A 143 1.98 14.47 -9.54
CA SER A 143 3.02 13.71 -8.84
C SER A 143 3.81 14.57 -7.85
N GLY A 144 4.27 13.97 -6.78
CA GLY A 144 5.04 14.62 -5.74
C GLY A 144 6.10 13.70 -5.13
N ASN A 145 7.04 14.29 -4.39
CA ASN A 145 7.99 13.52 -3.60
C ASN A 145 7.30 12.97 -2.34
N VAL A 146 7.73 11.78 -1.91
CA VAL A 146 7.42 11.28 -0.57
C VAL A 146 8.05 12.22 0.48
N PRO A 147 7.36 12.56 1.59
CA PRO A 147 7.92 13.36 2.66
C PRO A 147 9.25 12.81 3.18
N THR A 148 10.22 13.69 3.43
CA THR A 148 11.63 13.36 3.70
C THR A 148 11.87 12.42 4.88
N GLY A 149 10.99 12.40 5.89
CA GLY A 149 11.09 11.48 7.04
C GLY A 149 10.79 10.01 6.73
N GLU A 150 10.27 9.71 5.54
CA GLU A 150 9.85 8.37 5.12
C GLU A 150 10.73 7.83 3.97
N VAL A 151 11.78 8.57 3.59
CA VAL A 151 12.66 8.23 2.46
C VAL A 151 13.85 7.39 2.94
N LEU A 152 13.71 6.07 2.93
CA LEU A 152 14.85 5.16 2.99
C LEU A 152 15.57 5.14 1.62
N LYS A 153 16.81 5.66 1.56
CA LYS A 153 17.63 5.76 0.34
C LYS A 153 18.23 4.42 -0.13
N THR A 154 18.32 3.45 0.76
CA THR A 154 18.81 2.10 0.51
C THR A 154 17.89 1.11 1.20
N ASP A 155 17.46 0.08 0.48
CA ASP A 155 16.58 -0.96 1.01
C ASP A 155 17.23 -2.34 0.87
N SER A 156 16.92 -3.23 1.80
CA SER A 156 17.39 -4.62 1.78
C SER A 156 16.42 -5.53 1.02
N LEU A 157 15.20 -5.06 0.73
CA LEU A 157 14.13 -5.83 0.09
C LEU A 157 14.02 -5.51 -1.42
N PRO A 158 13.52 -6.43 -2.27
CA PRO A 158 13.27 -6.21 -3.68
C PRO A 158 12.02 -5.35 -3.82
N ASP A 159 12.19 -4.03 -3.67
CA ASP A 159 11.10 -3.09 -3.63
C ASP A 159 10.54 -2.74 -5.00
N VAL A 160 9.42 -3.36 -5.33
CA VAL A 160 8.45 -2.82 -6.27
C VAL A 160 7.10 -2.80 -5.58
N LEU A 161 6.67 -1.62 -5.13
CA LEU A 161 5.46 -1.48 -4.36
C LEU A 161 4.63 -0.30 -4.86
N ILE A 162 3.35 -0.58 -5.06
CA ILE A 162 2.34 0.43 -5.32
C ILE A 162 1.22 0.28 -4.30
N CYS A 163 0.98 1.31 -3.49
CA CYS A 163 0.00 1.24 -2.39
C CYS A 163 -0.56 2.61 -2.02
N ASP A 164 -1.50 2.65 -1.08
CA ASP A 164 -1.97 3.91 -0.48
C ASP A 164 -0.84 4.61 0.28
N GLU A 165 -0.78 5.94 0.22
CA GLU A 165 0.21 6.70 0.99
C GLU A 165 0.06 6.50 2.50
N ARG A 166 -1.17 6.24 2.99
CA ARG A 166 -1.42 6.01 4.43
C ARG A 166 -0.65 4.80 4.97
N TRP A 167 -0.24 3.88 4.10
CA TRP A 167 0.52 2.70 4.47
C TRP A 167 2.03 2.92 4.60
N ILE A 168 2.56 4.08 4.20
CA ILE A 168 4.01 4.31 4.17
C ILE A 168 4.66 4.08 5.53
N VAL A 169 4.06 4.61 6.60
CA VAL A 169 4.60 4.46 7.96
C VAL A 169 4.58 3.00 8.40
N MET A 170 3.50 2.27 8.09
CA MET A 170 3.40 0.85 8.43
C MET A 170 4.39 0.00 7.62
N LEU A 171 4.64 0.35 6.36
CA LEU A 171 5.68 -0.28 5.55
C LEU A 171 7.08 -0.01 6.10
N ALA A 172 7.35 1.18 6.64
CA ALA A 172 8.61 1.47 7.30
C ALA A 172 8.81 0.59 8.56
N ILE A 173 7.76 0.40 9.34
CA ILE A 173 7.76 -0.50 10.51
C ILE A 173 7.99 -1.95 10.09
N TYR A 174 7.28 -2.42 9.05
CA TYR A 174 7.44 -3.77 8.52
C TYR A 174 8.86 -4.05 8.01
N ARG A 175 9.47 -3.08 7.32
CA ARG A 175 10.86 -3.16 6.90
C ARG A 175 11.81 -3.29 8.09
N GLN A 176 11.59 -2.51 9.13
CA GLN A 176 12.39 -2.57 10.35
C GLN A 176 12.25 -3.94 11.03
N LEU A 177 11.03 -4.51 11.09
CA LEU A 177 10.79 -5.87 11.57
C LEU A 177 11.58 -6.93 10.78
N LEU A 178 11.54 -6.85 9.45
CA LEU A 178 12.31 -7.75 8.58
C LEU A 178 13.81 -7.60 8.82
N CYS A 179 14.32 -6.37 8.90
CA CYS A 179 15.73 -6.10 9.16
C CYS A 179 16.18 -6.64 10.53
N GLU A 180 15.38 -6.47 11.58
CA GLU A 180 15.65 -7.02 12.91
C GLU A 180 15.73 -8.56 12.88
N SER A 181 14.75 -9.20 12.23
CA SER A 181 14.70 -10.66 12.10
C SER A 181 15.89 -11.20 11.31
N LEU A 182 16.32 -10.50 10.26
CA LEU A 182 17.48 -10.84 9.46
C LEU A 182 18.80 -10.59 10.20
N ALA A 183 18.93 -9.49 10.95
CA ALA A 183 20.13 -9.19 11.73
C ALA A 183 20.33 -10.18 12.88
N LYS A 184 19.26 -10.57 13.57
CA LYS A 184 19.30 -11.52 14.69
C LYS A 184 19.72 -12.94 14.26
N ASN A 185 19.33 -13.35 13.05
CA ASN A 185 19.49 -14.72 12.58
C ASN A 185 20.47 -14.84 11.39
N GLY A 186 21.09 -13.75 10.96
CA GLY A 186 21.84 -13.65 9.69
C GLY A 186 23.11 -14.51 9.60
N SER A 187 23.71 -14.93 10.72
CA SER A 187 24.82 -15.88 10.73
C SER A 187 24.39 -17.32 10.45
N VAL A 188 23.11 -17.64 10.63
CA VAL A 188 22.52 -18.97 10.35
C VAL A 188 22.09 -19.09 8.88
N PHE A 189 22.03 -17.95 8.18
CA PHE A 189 21.34 -17.81 6.89
C PHE A 189 22.27 -17.71 5.67
N SER A 190 23.59 -17.89 5.83
CA SER A 190 24.56 -17.76 4.73
C SER A 190 24.34 -18.77 3.60
N ASP A 191 23.85 -19.97 3.92
CA ASP A 191 23.94 -21.12 3.00
C ASP A 191 22.61 -21.87 2.77
N ARG A 192 21.48 -21.39 3.32
CA ARG A 192 20.17 -22.09 3.20
C ARG A 192 18.96 -21.15 3.10
N PRO A 193 17.90 -21.56 2.38
CA PRO A 193 16.61 -20.89 2.45
C PRO A 193 16.12 -20.83 3.89
N SER A 194 15.92 -19.61 4.37
CA SER A 194 15.69 -19.34 5.78
C SER A 194 14.21 -19.09 6.01
N ILE A 195 13.54 -20.05 6.65
CA ILE A 195 12.12 -19.95 6.99
C ILE A 195 12.01 -19.25 8.35
N LEU A 196 11.39 -18.07 8.38
CA LEU A 196 11.01 -17.38 9.60
C LEU A 196 9.54 -17.68 9.91
N VAL A 197 9.25 -18.10 11.14
CA VAL A 197 7.88 -18.14 11.65
C VAL A 197 7.63 -16.86 12.45
N ASP A 198 6.98 -15.89 11.82
CA ASP A 198 6.58 -14.64 12.49
C ASP A 198 5.16 -14.27 12.02
N PRO A 199 4.15 -14.35 12.91
CA PRO A 199 2.77 -14.15 12.49
C PRO A 199 2.45 -12.70 12.11
N ILE A 200 3.20 -11.72 12.63
CA ILE A 200 3.03 -10.32 12.27
C ILE A 200 3.58 -10.09 10.87
N ILE A 201 4.80 -10.59 10.60
CA ILE A 201 5.45 -10.38 9.31
C ILE A 201 4.71 -11.18 8.21
N ALA A 202 4.22 -12.39 8.52
CA ALA A 202 3.60 -13.27 7.55
C ALA A 202 2.21 -12.77 7.11
N ASN A 203 1.47 -12.16 8.04
CA ASN A 203 0.13 -11.61 7.75
C ASN A 203 0.17 -10.13 7.38
N PHE A 204 1.35 -9.51 7.26
CA PHE A 204 1.43 -8.08 7.04
C PHE A 204 0.68 -7.64 5.77
N THR A 205 0.79 -8.38 4.67
CA THR A 205 0.08 -8.08 3.42
C THR A 205 -1.44 -8.25 3.56
N LEU A 206 -1.90 -9.29 4.27
CA LEU A 206 -3.31 -9.52 4.60
C LEU A 206 -3.88 -8.38 5.46
N ILE A 207 -3.08 -7.86 6.38
CA ILE A 207 -3.44 -6.72 7.24
C ILE A 207 -3.58 -5.42 6.43
N LEU A 208 -2.78 -5.26 5.36
CA LEU A 208 -2.80 -4.08 4.48
C LEU A 208 -3.89 -4.10 3.42
N ASP A 209 -4.59 -5.22 3.24
CA ASP A 209 -5.59 -5.34 2.20
C ASP A 209 -6.77 -4.40 2.48
N LYS A 210 -7.05 -3.50 1.52
CA LYS A 210 -7.97 -2.37 1.68
C LYS A 210 -9.43 -2.79 1.80
N ASP A 211 -9.76 -3.99 1.33
CA ASP A 211 -11.11 -4.53 1.41
C ASP A 211 -11.42 -5.09 2.82
N GLN A 212 -10.47 -4.99 3.76
CA GLN A 212 -10.62 -5.43 5.14
C GLN A 212 -10.81 -4.25 6.11
N PRO A 213 -11.88 -4.24 6.94
CA PRO A 213 -12.09 -3.25 8.01
C PRO A 213 -10.94 -3.12 9.02
N PHE A 214 -10.05 -4.12 9.07
CA PHE A 214 -8.90 -4.14 9.98
C PHE A 214 -7.83 -3.12 9.62
N ALA A 215 -7.71 -2.76 8.35
CA ALA A 215 -6.67 -1.87 7.89
C ALA A 215 -6.87 -0.47 8.53
N GLU A 216 -8.11 0.04 8.53
CA GLU A 216 -8.45 1.30 9.18
C GLU A 216 -8.40 1.24 10.71
N LEU A 217 -8.86 0.13 11.31
CA LEU A 217 -8.76 -0.10 12.75
C LEU A 217 -7.31 -0.11 13.21
N LEU A 218 -6.42 -0.77 12.46
CA LEU A 218 -4.99 -0.80 12.74
C LEU A 218 -4.41 0.62 12.73
N LEU A 219 -4.70 1.44 11.72
CA LEU A 219 -4.21 2.82 11.68
C LEU A 219 -4.66 3.62 12.91
N LYS A 220 -5.93 3.50 13.30
CA LYS A 220 -6.47 4.18 14.51
C LYS A 220 -5.80 3.68 15.78
N LEU A 221 -5.56 2.37 15.91
CA LEU A 221 -4.84 1.79 17.04
C LEU A 221 -3.38 2.29 17.08
N LEU A 222 -2.67 2.26 15.96
CA LEU A 222 -1.28 2.75 15.90
C LEU A 222 -1.19 4.24 16.23
N GLN A 223 -2.20 5.04 15.88
CA GLN A 223 -2.30 6.43 16.34
C GLN A 223 -2.53 6.51 17.86
N LYS A 224 -3.51 5.76 18.40
CA LYS A 224 -3.84 5.74 19.83
C LYS A 224 -2.64 5.35 20.70
N TYR A 225 -1.88 4.34 20.29
CA TYR A 225 -0.68 3.87 20.99
C TYR A 225 0.59 4.65 20.61
N GLY A 226 0.47 5.68 19.78
CA GLY A 226 1.58 6.54 19.37
C GLY A 226 2.67 5.83 18.57
N ALA A 227 2.39 4.68 17.96
CA ALA A 227 3.33 3.95 17.10
C ALA A 227 3.69 4.74 15.83
N LEU A 228 2.83 5.68 15.41
CA LEU A 228 3.06 6.59 14.29
C LEU A 228 3.65 7.94 14.71
N ASN A 229 4.05 8.12 15.98
CA ASN A 229 4.66 9.38 16.42
C ASN A 229 6.03 9.57 15.73
N LYS A 230 6.29 10.77 15.21
CA LYS A 230 7.56 11.10 14.54
C LYS A 230 8.71 11.36 15.51
N GLU A 231 8.40 11.60 16.79
CA GLU A 231 9.38 11.90 17.83
C GLU A 231 10.01 10.65 18.46
N ILE A 232 9.41 9.47 18.24
CA ILE A 232 9.92 8.21 18.80
C ILE A 232 10.92 7.54 17.86
N THR A 233 11.79 6.70 18.43
CA THR A 233 12.77 5.95 17.64
C THR A 233 12.09 4.88 16.78
N PRO A 234 12.72 4.44 15.66
CA PRO A 234 12.21 3.33 14.86
C PRO A 234 11.98 2.04 15.66
N GLN A 235 12.89 1.73 16.59
CA GLN A 235 12.75 0.55 17.47
C GLN A 235 11.54 0.66 18.39
N GLU A 236 11.29 1.85 18.94
CA GLU A 236 10.14 2.08 19.80
C GLU A 236 8.82 2.03 19.00
N SER A 237 8.82 2.57 17.77
CA SER A 237 7.69 2.45 16.84
C SER A 237 7.37 0.98 16.54
N VAL A 238 8.39 0.16 16.27
CA VAL A 238 8.25 -1.29 16.07
C VAL A 238 7.70 -1.99 17.32
N SER A 239 8.20 -1.64 18.51
CA SER A 239 7.72 -2.24 19.76
C SER A 239 6.23 -1.96 19.99
N ARG A 240 5.80 -0.72 19.77
CA ARG A 240 4.39 -0.31 19.89
C ARG A 240 3.53 -0.96 18.81
N PHE A 241 4.04 -1.09 17.59
CA PHE A 241 3.35 -1.82 16.52
C PHE A 241 3.16 -3.30 16.86
N ARG A 242 4.20 -3.98 17.34
CA ARG A 242 4.11 -5.38 17.81
C ARG A 242 3.03 -5.53 18.88
N HIS A 243 3.02 -4.64 19.87
CA HIS A 243 1.98 -4.63 20.90
C HIS A 243 0.58 -4.52 20.29
N VAL A 244 0.34 -3.56 19.40
CA VAL A 244 -0.96 -3.40 18.73
C VAL A 244 -1.36 -4.65 17.95
N CYS A 245 -0.43 -5.24 17.18
CA CYS A 245 -0.70 -6.45 16.41
C CYS A 245 -1.05 -7.65 17.30
N TYR A 246 -0.29 -7.89 18.37
CA TYR A 246 -0.56 -8.99 19.30
C TYR A 246 -1.85 -8.80 20.10
N GLN A 247 -2.11 -7.58 20.56
CA GLN A 247 -3.24 -7.30 21.44
C GLN A 247 -4.56 -7.25 20.66
N PHE A 248 -4.57 -6.72 19.43
CA PHE A 248 -5.81 -6.40 18.72
C PHE A 248 -5.98 -7.13 17.39
N ILE A 249 -4.92 -7.28 16.59
CA ILE A 249 -5.05 -7.75 15.21
C ILE A 249 -4.99 -9.27 15.11
N LEU A 250 -3.95 -9.90 15.67
CA LEU A 250 -3.78 -11.35 15.62
C LEU A 250 -4.94 -12.12 16.27
N PRO A 251 -5.50 -11.68 17.42
CA PRO A 251 -6.70 -12.30 17.99
C PRO A 251 -7.87 -12.29 16.99
N ALA A 252 -8.03 -11.18 16.28
CA ALA A 252 -9.09 -11.04 15.29
C ALA A 252 -8.95 -12.00 14.10
N LEU A 253 -7.71 -12.25 13.67
CA LEU A 253 -7.41 -13.21 12.60
C LEU A 253 -7.63 -14.66 13.05
N ALA A 254 -7.42 -14.95 14.34
CA ALA A 254 -7.60 -16.28 14.92
C ALA A 254 -9.08 -16.68 15.08
N LEU A 255 -9.99 -15.72 15.23
CA LEU A 255 -11.42 -16.00 15.42
C LEU A 255 -12.09 -16.49 14.12
N GLU A 256 -13.07 -17.39 14.27
CA GLU A 256 -13.96 -17.76 13.16
C GLU A 256 -14.79 -16.57 12.68
N ASN A 257 -15.33 -15.80 13.62
CA ASN A 257 -16.02 -14.54 13.38
C ASN A 257 -15.38 -13.42 14.23
N SER A 258 -14.87 -12.37 13.57
CA SER A 258 -14.20 -11.26 14.24
C SER A 258 -15.05 -10.01 14.41
N GLU A 259 -16.33 -10.00 13.99
CA GLU A 259 -17.17 -8.80 14.04
C GLU A 259 -17.40 -8.28 15.46
N GLY A 260 -17.67 -9.18 16.43
CA GLY A 260 -17.82 -8.78 17.83
C GLY A 260 -16.56 -8.11 18.38
N TRP A 261 -15.39 -8.64 18.02
CA TRP A 261 -14.11 -8.07 18.42
C TRP A 261 -13.84 -6.70 17.78
N LYS A 262 -14.11 -6.56 16.47
CA LYS A 262 -14.01 -5.27 15.76
C LYS A 262 -14.89 -4.22 16.42
N GLN A 263 -16.12 -4.58 16.81
CA GLN A 263 -17.04 -3.66 17.48
C GLN A 263 -16.51 -3.24 18.85
N GLN A 264 -15.96 -4.16 19.65
CA GLN A 264 -15.34 -3.83 20.94
C GLN A 264 -14.15 -2.87 20.77
N ILE A 265 -13.26 -3.14 19.81
CA ILE A 265 -12.15 -2.25 19.47
C ILE A 265 -12.67 -0.88 19.05
N THR A 266 -13.69 -0.83 18.19
CA THR A 266 -14.27 0.43 17.70
C THR A 266 -14.84 1.26 18.84
N LYS A 267 -15.62 0.63 19.75
CA LYS A 267 -16.15 1.30 20.95
C LYS A 267 -15.03 1.85 21.83
N TYR A 268 -13.97 1.08 22.03
CA TYR A 268 -12.81 1.53 22.80
C TYR A 268 -12.04 2.68 22.12
N LEU A 269 -11.90 2.66 20.79
CA LEU A 269 -11.30 3.74 20.02
C LEU A 269 -12.15 5.02 20.08
N ASN A 270 -13.48 4.89 20.08
CA ASN A 270 -14.42 6.01 20.17
C ASN A 270 -14.61 6.54 21.60
N GLY A 271 -14.05 5.88 22.62
CA GLY A 271 -14.21 6.25 24.03
C GLY A 271 -15.55 5.84 24.66
N GLU A 272 -16.33 5.01 23.96
CA GLU A 272 -17.59 4.43 24.46
C GLU A 272 -17.33 3.32 25.50
N SER A 273 -16.14 2.72 25.48
CA SER A 273 -15.64 1.82 26.53
C SER A 273 -14.41 2.43 27.20
N LYS A 274 -14.38 2.41 28.54
CA LYS A 274 -13.20 2.78 29.33
C LYS A 274 -12.20 1.63 29.45
N GLU A 275 -12.68 0.40 29.37
CA GLU A 275 -11.83 -0.79 29.46
C GLU A 275 -11.22 -1.10 28.11
N GLU A 276 -9.92 -1.38 28.13
CA GLU A 276 -9.19 -1.87 26.96
C GLU A 276 -9.66 -3.28 26.60
N PRO A 277 -10.00 -3.56 25.32
CA PRO A 277 -10.37 -4.89 24.88
C PRO A 277 -9.31 -5.92 25.25
N ASN A 278 -9.72 -6.98 25.97
CA ASN A 278 -8.83 -8.06 26.40
C ASN A 278 -9.02 -9.29 25.50
N PRO A 279 -8.04 -9.62 24.64
CA PRO A 279 -8.15 -10.73 23.71
C PRO A 279 -8.15 -12.09 24.39
N ILE A 280 -7.58 -12.24 25.59
CA ILE A 280 -7.52 -13.52 26.30
C ILE A 280 -8.93 -13.99 26.67
N ASN A 281 -9.73 -13.10 27.24
CA ASN A 281 -11.11 -13.41 27.60
C ASN A 281 -11.92 -13.80 26.36
N LEU A 282 -11.76 -13.04 25.27
CA LEU A 282 -12.49 -13.33 24.03
C LEU A 282 -12.09 -14.67 23.41
N LEU A 283 -10.78 -14.93 23.27
CA LEU A 283 -10.27 -16.18 22.69
C LEU A 283 -10.63 -17.40 23.55
N SER A 284 -10.92 -17.21 24.84
CA SER A 284 -11.38 -18.28 25.73
C SER A 284 -12.87 -18.63 25.57
N THR A 285 -13.67 -17.72 24.99
CA THR A 285 -15.13 -17.86 24.89
C THR A 285 -15.64 -18.01 23.46
N GLU A 286 -14.88 -17.53 22.47
CA GLU A 286 -15.30 -17.52 21.06
C GLU A 286 -14.63 -18.65 20.26
N PRO A 287 -15.32 -19.20 19.24
CA PRO A 287 -14.75 -20.22 18.38
C PRO A 287 -13.58 -19.65 17.56
N CYS A 288 -12.47 -20.38 17.59
CA CYS A 288 -11.23 -20.03 16.90
C CYS A 288 -10.98 -20.97 15.72
N LYS A 289 -10.42 -20.41 14.65
CA LYS A 289 -9.95 -21.17 13.49
C LYS A 289 -8.76 -22.04 13.89
N MET A 290 -8.60 -23.16 13.19
CA MET A 290 -7.38 -23.94 13.27
C MET A 290 -6.21 -23.13 12.68
N ILE A 291 -5.21 -22.84 13.52
CA ILE A 291 -4.00 -22.11 13.14
C ILE A 291 -2.97 -23.13 12.65
N LYS A 292 -2.61 -23.07 11.36
CA LYS A 292 -1.49 -23.86 10.83
C LYS A 292 -0.22 -23.04 10.91
N ILE A 293 0.78 -23.51 11.65
CA ILE A 293 2.07 -22.81 11.81
C ILE A 293 2.75 -22.56 10.45
N SER A 294 2.53 -23.45 9.47
CA SER A 294 3.00 -23.30 8.09
C SER A 294 2.52 -22.01 7.42
N ASP A 295 1.34 -21.51 7.79
CA ASP A 295 0.75 -20.33 7.16
C ASP A 295 1.42 -19.03 7.65
N TYR A 296 2.26 -19.14 8.68
CA TYR A 296 3.04 -18.03 9.24
C TYR A 296 4.53 -18.13 8.90
N GLN A 297 4.89 -19.02 7.96
CA GLN A 297 6.24 -19.20 7.47
C GLN A 297 6.54 -18.23 6.33
N ILE A 298 7.68 -17.57 6.41
CA ILE A 298 8.17 -16.62 5.41
C ILE A 298 9.55 -17.05 4.98
N LEU A 299 9.73 -17.16 3.67
CA LEU A 299 11.04 -17.38 3.10
C LEU A 299 11.81 -16.06 3.02
N LEU A 300 12.79 -15.89 3.90
CA LEU A 300 13.61 -14.68 3.96
C LEU A 300 14.70 -14.66 2.85
N CYS A 301 15.27 -15.82 2.49
CA CYS A 301 16.35 -15.95 1.49
C CYS A 301 16.08 -17.14 0.51
N GLY A 302 16.36 -16.99 -0.79
CA GLY A 302 16.00 -17.94 -1.87
C GLY A 302 15.83 -17.32 -3.28
N ILE A 303 15.59 -18.14 -4.31
CA ILE A 303 15.52 -17.70 -5.74
C ILE A 303 14.36 -16.71 -6.00
N HIS A 304 13.33 -16.75 -5.14
CA HIS A 304 12.17 -15.87 -5.15
C HIS A 304 12.04 -15.05 -3.86
N SER A 305 13.11 -14.98 -3.05
CA SER A 305 13.04 -14.34 -1.74
C SER A 305 13.15 -12.82 -1.82
N LEU A 306 12.90 -12.22 -0.66
CA LEU A 306 13.13 -10.82 -0.34
C LEU A 306 14.63 -10.39 -0.33
N ASP A 307 15.53 -11.10 -1.03
CA ASP A 307 16.92 -10.66 -1.25
C ASP A 307 16.99 -9.60 -2.36
#